data_AF-A0A852V3X7-F1
#
_entry.id   AF-A0A852V3X7-F1
#
_cell.length_a   1.000
_cell.length_b   1.000
_cell.length_c   1.000
_cell.angle_alpha   90.00
_cell.angle_beta   90.00
_cell.angle_gamma   90.00
#
_symmetry.space_group_name_H-M   'P 1'
#
loop_
_entity.id
_entity.type
_entity.pdbx_description
1 polymer ?
#
loop_
_entity_poly.entity_id
_entity_poly.type
_entity_poly.pdbx_seq_one_letter_code
_entity_poly.pdbx_strand_id
1 'polypeptide(L)'
;MTDDHEVASGINRLPAYTVGVEHEYKWLLDQTPGDVPEALGSMGLSAGYPVRTANDVTHSSVYFDDPGWSLAGAGLSLTLRVYHGTMRAFGALVAKHTLEWRDGRRDAAELAVRVDPRRAEESLQDWELLPLRHLARYFRERLPLSPYATAVQVRKQARLGTALALSLDRTSISRPADPKPLDERTWLEIECNEPGRGTLRELGDLAGKITAAVGKAPHELTKPEMAARLMGWDGTR
;
A
#
# COMPACT_ATOMS: atom_id res chain seq x y z
N MET A 1 3.93 29.35 -12.01
CA MET A 1 3.84 29.25 -10.53
C MET A 1 2.50 28.62 -10.22
N THR A 2 2.46 27.29 -10.19
CA THR A 2 1.29 26.50 -9.83
C THR A 2 1.46 26.05 -8.38
N ASP A 3 0.36 26.09 -7.64
CA ASP A 3 0.29 25.98 -6.19
C ASP A 3 0.88 24.69 -5.61
N ASP A 4 2.05 24.79 -4.99
CA ASP A 4 2.57 23.82 -4.02
C ASP A 4 1.72 23.74 -2.73
N HIS A 5 0.73 24.65 -2.58
CA HIS A 5 -0.12 24.74 -1.39
C HIS A 5 -1.23 23.67 -1.31
N GLU A 6 -1.63 23.04 -2.42
CA GLU A 6 -2.68 22.01 -2.36
C GLU A 6 -2.15 20.63 -1.95
N VAL A 7 -0.88 20.31 -2.24
CA VAL A 7 -0.24 19.02 -1.93
C VAL A 7 -0.14 18.79 -0.42
N ALA A 8 0.17 19.85 0.34
CA ALA A 8 0.23 19.81 1.79
C ALA A 8 -1.15 19.61 2.46
N SER A 9 -2.25 19.84 1.74
CA SER A 9 -3.60 19.82 2.32
C SER A 9 -4.23 18.42 2.36
N GLY A 10 -3.88 17.53 1.43
CA GLY A 10 -4.40 16.14 1.41
C GLY A 10 -3.70 15.22 2.41
N ILE A 11 -2.38 15.38 2.56
CA ILE A 11 -1.56 14.51 3.42
C ILE A 11 -1.74 14.89 4.90
N ASN A 12 -1.96 16.18 5.23
CA ASN A 12 -2.28 16.64 6.59
C ASN A 12 -3.71 16.30 7.07
N ARG A 13 -4.56 15.74 6.20
CA ARG A 13 -5.97 15.42 6.48
C ARG A 13 -6.23 13.95 6.81
N LEU A 14 -5.20 13.12 6.98
CA LEU A 14 -5.45 11.77 7.50
C LEU A 14 -6.14 11.89 8.86
N PRO A 15 -7.35 11.31 9.01
CA PRO A 15 -8.06 11.33 10.28
C PRO A 15 -7.20 10.65 11.35
N ALA A 16 -7.46 10.97 12.62
CA ALA A 16 -6.72 10.37 13.73
C ALA A 16 -6.76 8.83 13.66
N TYR A 17 -7.86 8.27 13.17
CA TYR A 17 -8.02 6.86 12.85
C TYR A 17 -8.79 6.67 11.53
N THR A 18 -8.52 5.58 10.83
CA THR A 18 -9.24 5.13 9.62
C THR A 18 -9.66 3.68 9.79
N VAL A 19 -10.87 3.37 9.37
CA VAL A 19 -11.37 1.99 9.17
C VAL A 19 -12.05 1.95 7.81
N GLY A 20 -11.65 1.00 6.96
CA GLY A 20 -12.22 0.89 5.62
C GLY A 20 -11.94 -0.45 4.98
N VAL A 21 -12.48 -0.61 3.77
CA VAL A 21 -12.18 -1.72 2.87
C VAL A 21 -11.57 -1.14 1.60
N GLU A 22 -10.44 -1.69 1.22
CA GLU A 22 -9.72 -1.39 -0.02
C GLU A 22 -9.96 -2.54 -1.00
N HIS A 23 -10.21 -2.18 -2.25
CA HIS A 23 -10.31 -3.12 -3.37
C HIS A 23 -9.20 -2.79 -4.35
N GLU A 24 -8.23 -3.67 -4.54
CA GLU A 24 -7.06 -3.42 -5.37
C GLU A 24 -6.79 -4.53 -6.39
N TYR A 25 -6.32 -4.14 -7.58
CA TYR A 25 -5.55 -5.02 -8.45
C TYR A 25 -4.14 -4.47 -8.55
N LYS A 26 -3.15 -5.35 -8.64
CA LYS A 26 -1.76 -4.94 -8.81
C LYS A 26 -1.03 -5.84 -9.78
N TRP A 27 -0.05 -5.28 -10.47
CA TRP A 27 0.83 -5.99 -11.38
C TRP A 27 2.26 -5.68 -11.01
N LEU A 28 3.10 -6.72 -10.95
CA LEU A 28 4.53 -6.53 -10.84
C LEU A 28 5.10 -6.32 -12.24
N LEU A 29 5.67 -5.16 -12.52
CA LEU A 29 6.26 -4.83 -13.82
C LEU A 29 7.74 -5.25 -13.88
N ASP A 30 8.19 -5.68 -15.06
CA ASP A 30 9.58 -6.09 -15.27
C ASP A 30 10.50 -4.88 -15.48
N GLN A 31 9.93 -3.77 -15.93
CA GLN A 31 10.61 -2.51 -16.18
C GLN A 31 9.71 -1.35 -15.75
N THR A 32 10.34 -0.26 -15.32
CA THR A 32 9.64 1.01 -15.09
C THR A 32 9.47 1.72 -16.43
N PRO A 33 8.26 2.18 -16.80
CA PRO A 33 8.08 3.03 -17.97
C PRO A 33 8.98 4.27 -17.90
N GLY A 34 9.58 4.66 -19.03
CA GLY A 34 10.50 5.81 -19.10
C GLY A 34 9.81 7.14 -18.80
N ASP A 35 8.57 7.33 -19.28
CA ASP A 35 7.70 8.46 -18.92
C ASP A 35 6.44 7.92 -18.21
N VAL A 36 6.49 7.94 -16.88
CA VAL A 36 5.41 7.42 -16.04
C VAL A 36 4.13 8.27 -16.14
N PRO A 37 4.18 9.62 -16.11
CA PRO A 37 3.00 10.45 -16.40
C PRO A 37 2.35 10.13 -17.75
N GLU A 38 3.12 9.99 -18.82
CA GLU A 38 2.60 9.63 -20.14
C GLU A 38 1.98 8.23 -20.14
N ALA A 39 2.63 7.25 -19.48
CA ALA A 39 2.11 5.90 -19.35
C ALA A 39 0.78 5.86 -18.57
N LEU A 40 0.71 6.55 -17.42
CA LEU A 40 -0.51 6.66 -16.61
C LEU A 40 -1.61 7.41 -17.37
N GLY A 41 -1.25 8.50 -18.06
CA GLY A 41 -2.11 9.28 -18.94
C GLY A 41 -2.71 8.42 -20.05
N SER A 42 -1.87 7.69 -20.78
CA SER A 42 -2.27 6.81 -21.88
C SER A 42 -3.15 5.66 -21.41
N MET A 43 -2.84 5.05 -20.27
CA MET A 43 -3.67 3.99 -19.67
C MET A 43 -5.04 4.53 -19.22
N GLY A 44 -5.08 5.69 -18.56
CA GLY A 44 -6.34 6.32 -18.16
C GLY A 44 -7.18 6.74 -19.36
N LEU A 45 -6.56 7.36 -20.38
CA LEU A 45 -7.23 7.76 -21.62
C LEU A 45 -7.76 6.56 -22.41
N SER A 46 -6.97 5.49 -22.56
CA SER A 46 -7.41 4.24 -23.20
C SER A 46 -8.56 3.56 -22.45
N ALA A 47 -8.66 3.82 -21.15
CA ALA A 47 -9.76 3.36 -20.33
C ALA A 47 -11.01 4.27 -20.39
N GLY A 48 -10.91 5.46 -20.98
CA GLY A 48 -12.00 6.45 -21.07
C GLY A 48 -12.08 7.42 -19.89
N TYR A 49 -11.02 7.50 -19.06
CA TYR A 49 -10.97 8.36 -17.88
C TYR A 49 -9.98 9.51 -18.09
N PRO A 50 -10.39 10.78 -17.86
CA PRO A 50 -9.45 11.90 -17.86
C PRO A 50 -8.53 11.81 -16.63
N VAL A 51 -7.23 11.67 -16.85
CA VAL A 51 -6.20 11.69 -15.79
C VAL A 51 -6.01 13.13 -15.34
N ARG A 52 -6.44 13.46 -14.11
CA ARG A 52 -6.50 14.86 -13.68
C ARG A 52 -5.27 15.41 -12.96
N THR A 53 -4.37 14.59 -12.43
CA THR A 53 -3.08 15.04 -11.86
C THR A 53 -2.24 13.80 -11.53
N ALA A 54 -0.92 13.89 -11.68
CA ALA A 54 0.02 12.92 -11.12
C ALA A 54 0.69 13.57 -9.91
N ASN A 55 0.41 13.07 -8.71
CA ASN A 55 1.11 13.51 -7.50
C ASN A 55 2.24 12.54 -7.19
N ASP A 56 3.39 13.09 -6.83
CA ASP A 56 4.52 12.33 -6.32
C ASP A 56 4.38 12.21 -4.80
N VAL A 57 4.28 10.97 -4.32
CA VAL A 57 4.23 10.68 -2.89
C VAL A 57 5.38 9.73 -2.58
N THR A 58 6.31 10.21 -1.76
CA THR A 58 7.38 9.38 -1.24
C THR A 58 7.08 9.01 0.21
N HIS A 59 7.10 7.73 0.52
CA HIS A 59 6.98 7.26 1.89
C HIS A 59 7.94 6.11 2.17
N SER A 60 8.33 5.99 3.43
CA SER A 60 9.06 4.84 3.95
C SER A 60 8.13 3.99 4.79
N SER A 61 8.25 2.67 4.67
CA SER A 61 7.51 1.70 5.44
C SER A 61 8.47 0.85 6.25
N VAL A 62 8.10 0.54 7.50
CA VAL A 62 8.68 -0.54 8.29
C VAL A 62 7.61 -1.61 8.46
N TYR A 63 7.95 -2.85 8.13
CA TYR A 63 7.05 -3.99 8.26
C TYR A 63 7.38 -4.81 9.51
N PHE A 64 6.35 -5.27 10.19
CA PHE A 64 6.45 -5.99 11.45
C PHE A 64 5.77 -7.34 11.37
N ASP A 65 6.37 -8.34 11.99
CA ASP A 65 5.80 -9.67 12.22
C ASP A 65 6.48 -10.29 13.44
N ASP A 66 5.97 -11.43 13.91
CA ASP A 66 6.67 -12.25 14.90
C ASP A 66 7.63 -13.25 14.22
N PRO A 67 8.56 -13.88 14.96
CA PRO A 67 9.51 -14.84 14.39
C PRO A 67 8.86 -16.04 13.67
N GLY A 68 7.60 -16.36 13.98
CA GLY A 68 6.81 -17.41 13.33
C GLY A 68 6.05 -16.98 12.09
N TRP A 69 6.15 -15.72 11.66
CA TRP A 69 5.40 -15.17 10.50
C TRP A 69 3.88 -15.28 10.65
N SER A 70 3.34 -15.12 11.86
CA SER A 70 1.91 -15.32 12.13
C SER A 70 1.05 -14.31 11.40
N LEU A 71 1.52 -13.06 11.20
CA LEU A 71 0.77 -12.08 10.42
C LEU A 71 0.75 -12.46 8.94
N ALA A 72 1.93 -12.69 8.34
CA ALA A 72 2.02 -13.06 6.92
C ALA A 72 1.23 -14.33 6.60
N GLY A 73 1.33 -15.36 7.45
CA GLY A 73 0.55 -16.60 7.32
C GLY A 73 -0.96 -16.37 7.39
N ALA A 74 -1.41 -15.47 8.27
CA ALA A 74 -2.84 -15.14 8.38
C ALA A 74 -3.36 -14.15 7.30
N GLY A 75 -2.54 -13.80 6.28
CA GLY A 75 -2.91 -12.78 5.29
C GLY A 75 -3.05 -11.37 5.88
N LEU A 76 -2.42 -11.14 7.03
CA LEU A 76 -2.37 -9.88 7.77
C LEU A 76 -1.02 -9.20 7.55
N SER A 77 -0.98 -7.88 7.72
CA SER A 77 0.27 -7.12 7.75
C SER A 77 0.14 -5.96 8.72
N LEU A 78 1.22 -5.68 9.45
CA LEU A 78 1.36 -4.47 10.24
C LEU A 78 2.49 -3.63 9.65
N THR A 79 2.21 -2.35 9.41
CA THR A 79 3.15 -1.42 8.79
C THR A 79 3.17 -0.09 9.53
N LEU A 80 4.35 0.43 9.82
CA LEU A 80 4.54 1.84 10.13
C LEU A 80 4.93 2.57 8.83
N ARG A 81 4.04 3.41 8.31
CA ARG A 81 4.31 4.25 7.13
C ARG A 81 4.69 5.65 7.59
N VAL A 82 5.82 6.17 7.13
CA VAL A 82 6.29 7.53 7.36
C VAL A 82 6.24 8.29 6.04
N TYR A 83 5.44 9.35 6.01
CA TYR A 83 5.27 10.19 4.82
C TYR A 83 6.29 11.32 4.84
N HIS A 84 7.02 11.47 3.72
CA HIS A 84 8.02 12.51 3.53
C HIS A 84 7.44 13.61 2.64
N GLY A 85 7.89 14.86 2.84
CA GLY A 85 7.50 15.99 1.96
C GLY A 85 6.37 16.89 2.46
N THR A 86 5.79 16.62 3.64
CA THR A 86 4.98 17.62 4.37
C THR A 86 5.86 18.47 5.28
N MET A 87 5.49 19.73 5.56
CA MET A 87 6.22 20.62 6.51
C MET A 87 6.44 20.00 7.90
N ARG A 88 5.70 18.93 8.23
CA ARG A 88 5.93 18.05 9.37
C ARG A 88 5.78 16.60 8.88
N ALA A 89 6.83 15.79 8.98
CA ALA A 89 6.70 14.36 8.78
C ALA A 89 5.67 13.79 9.77
N PHE A 90 4.83 12.86 9.33
CA PHE A 90 3.98 12.10 10.22
C PHE A 90 3.99 10.61 9.85
N GLY A 91 3.60 9.80 10.81
CA GLY A 91 3.50 8.35 10.67
C GLY A 91 2.06 7.89 10.68
N ALA A 92 1.81 6.73 10.09
CA ALA A 92 0.60 5.96 10.27
C ALA A 92 0.98 4.53 10.62
N LEU A 93 0.44 4.01 11.73
CA LEU A 93 0.48 2.59 12.02
C LEU A 93 -0.75 1.95 11.38
N VAL A 94 -0.54 0.96 10.51
CA VAL A 94 -1.58 0.40 9.66
C VAL A 94 -1.58 -1.11 9.75
N ALA A 95 -2.72 -1.69 10.10
CA ALA A 95 -3.00 -3.11 9.93
C ALA A 95 -3.87 -3.29 8.67
N LYS A 96 -3.43 -4.16 7.75
CA LYS A 96 -4.25 -4.63 6.62
C LYS A 96 -4.52 -6.13 6.76
N HIS A 97 -5.76 -6.54 6.55
CA HIS A 97 -6.19 -7.94 6.50
C HIS A 97 -6.75 -8.23 5.12
N THR A 98 -6.14 -9.17 4.40
CA THR A 98 -6.70 -9.68 3.15
C THR A 98 -7.91 -10.54 3.45
N LEU A 99 -9.10 -10.08 3.04
CA LEU A 99 -10.36 -10.78 3.27
C LEU A 99 -10.59 -11.87 2.22
N GLU A 100 -10.35 -11.53 0.95
CA GLU A 100 -10.45 -12.46 -0.16
C GLU A 100 -9.61 -12.02 -1.36
N TRP A 101 -9.29 -13.00 -2.21
CA TRP A 101 -8.82 -12.78 -3.56
C TRP A 101 -9.90 -13.25 -4.54
N ARG A 102 -10.26 -12.39 -5.49
CA ARG A 102 -11.29 -12.69 -6.50
C ARG A 102 -10.82 -12.23 -7.87
N ASP A 103 -10.55 -13.19 -8.75
CA ASP A 103 -10.12 -12.92 -10.13
C ASP A 103 -8.90 -11.98 -10.21
N GLY A 104 -7.95 -12.11 -9.27
CA GLY A 104 -6.77 -11.25 -9.13
C GLY A 104 -7.01 -9.94 -8.38
N ARG A 105 -8.26 -9.62 -8.00
CA ARG A 105 -8.58 -8.52 -7.08
C ARG A 105 -8.29 -8.96 -5.66
N ARG A 106 -7.68 -8.08 -4.87
CA ARG A 106 -7.60 -8.21 -3.42
C ARG A 106 -8.64 -7.31 -2.78
N ASP A 107 -9.45 -7.89 -1.91
CA ASP A 107 -10.31 -7.14 -1.01
C ASP A 107 -9.68 -7.18 0.39
N ALA A 108 -9.39 -6.02 0.96
CA ALA A 108 -8.65 -5.93 2.22
C ALA A 108 -9.30 -4.95 3.20
N ALA A 109 -9.47 -5.37 4.45
CA ALA A 109 -9.79 -4.44 5.53
C ALA A 109 -8.53 -3.67 5.92
N GLU A 110 -8.64 -2.35 6.05
CA GLU A 110 -7.58 -1.47 6.57
C GLU A 110 -8.02 -0.82 7.88
N LEU A 111 -7.17 -0.92 8.90
CA LEU A 111 -7.26 -0.14 10.13
C LEU A 111 -5.99 0.68 10.26
N ALA A 112 -6.10 2.00 10.37
CA ALA A 112 -4.96 2.89 10.50
C ALA A 112 -5.15 3.86 11.67
N VAL A 113 -4.04 4.24 12.29
CA VAL A 113 -3.99 5.32 13.28
C VAL A 113 -2.80 6.21 12.98
N ARG A 114 -2.97 7.53 13.10
CA ARG A 114 -1.88 8.49 12.96
C ARG A 114 -0.99 8.44 14.19
N VAL A 115 0.33 8.39 13.97
CA VAL A 115 1.34 8.37 15.03
C VAL A 115 2.44 9.40 14.77
N ASP A 116 3.17 9.78 15.81
CA ASP A 116 4.43 10.53 15.67
C ASP A 116 5.55 9.54 15.34
N PRO A 117 6.23 9.65 14.18
CA PRO A 117 7.34 8.75 13.84
C PRO A 117 8.46 8.72 14.88
N ARG A 118 8.64 9.81 15.64
CA ARG A 118 9.66 9.91 16.70
C ARG A 118 9.30 9.10 17.95
N ARG A 119 8.03 8.69 18.07
CA ARG A 119 7.49 7.85 19.16
C ARG A 119 7.00 6.50 18.60
N ALA A 120 7.59 6.05 17.50
CA ALA A 120 7.22 4.80 16.84
C ALA A 120 7.32 3.59 17.78
N GLU A 121 8.41 3.49 18.55
CA GLU A 121 8.62 2.39 19.50
C GLU A 121 7.54 2.36 20.57
N GLU A 122 7.23 3.52 21.19
CA GLU A 122 6.16 3.62 22.18
C GLU A 122 4.80 3.27 21.57
N SER A 123 4.53 3.71 20.34
CA SER A 123 3.27 3.41 19.63
C SER A 123 3.11 1.92 19.36
N LEU A 124 4.21 1.19 19.10
CA LEU A 124 4.17 -0.27 18.90
C LEU A 124 3.92 -1.05 20.19
N GLN A 125 4.15 -0.44 21.36
CA GLN A 125 3.85 -1.03 22.66
C GLN A 125 2.44 -0.67 23.17
N ASP A 126 1.78 0.30 22.54
CA ASP A 126 0.42 0.72 22.91
C ASP A 126 -0.64 -0.16 22.23
N TRP A 127 -0.94 -1.29 22.88
CA TRP A 127 -1.97 -2.23 22.43
C TRP A 127 -3.40 -1.71 22.50
N GLU A 128 -3.64 -0.48 22.97
CA GLU A 128 -4.95 0.19 22.86
C GLU A 128 -5.15 0.85 21.49
N LEU A 129 -4.06 1.07 20.74
CA LEU A 129 -4.15 1.55 19.36
C LEU A 129 -4.93 0.57 18.49
N LEU A 130 -5.82 1.12 17.67
CA LEU A 130 -6.79 0.34 16.90
C LEU A 130 -6.17 -0.80 16.06
N PRO A 131 -5.07 -0.61 15.30
CA PRO A 131 -4.43 -1.69 14.55
C PRO A 131 -3.92 -2.82 15.46
N LEU A 132 -3.23 -2.49 16.55
CA LEU A 132 -2.65 -3.47 17.47
C LEU A 132 -3.73 -4.20 18.26
N ARG A 133 -4.75 -3.48 18.73
CA ARG A 133 -5.91 -4.06 19.40
C ARG A 133 -6.66 -5.04 18.50
N HIS A 134 -6.77 -4.74 17.20
CA HIS A 134 -7.36 -5.66 16.22
C HIS A 134 -6.55 -6.95 16.12
N LEU A 135 -5.22 -6.86 15.97
CA LEU A 135 -4.34 -8.03 15.92
C LEU A 135 -4.42 -8.86 17.21
N ALA A 136 -4.36 -8.23 18.38
CA ALA A 136 -4.49 -8.93 19.66
C ALA A 136 -5.83 -9.67 19.81
N ARG A 137 -6.91 -9.11 19.27
CA ARG A 137 -8.22 -9.79 19.26
C ARG A 137 -8.25 -10.96 18.27
N TYR A 138 -7.64 -10.79 17.11
CA TYR A 138 -7.58 -11.83 16.08
C TYR A 138 -6.81 -13.06 16.58
N PHE A 139 -5.61 -12.87 17.13
CA PHE A 139 -4.76 -13.95 17.64
C PHE A 139 -5.10 -14.37 19.07
N ARG A 140 -5.98 -13.63 19.75
CA ARG A 140 -6.33 -13.81 21.19
C ARG A 140 -5.15 -13.63 22.15
N GLU A 141 -4.06 -13.04 21.67
CA GLU A 141 -2.86 -12.72 22.45
C GLU A 141 -2.07 -11.59 21.80
N ARG A 142 -1.10 -11.04 22.54
CA ARG A 142 -0.15 -10.05 22.01
C ARG A 142 1.00 -10.77 21.33
N LEU A 143 1.22 -10.50 20.05
CA LEU A 143 2.35 -11.06 19.32
C LEU A 143 3.66 -10.33 19.68
N PRO A 144 4.81 -11.03 19.72
CA PRO A 144 6.13 -10.43 19.92
C PRO A 144 6.63 -9.80 18.61
N LEU A 145 5.98 -8.71 18.20
CA LEU A 145 6.22 -8.03 16.94
C LEU A 145 7.63 -7.43 16.88
N SER A 146 8.33 -7.68 15.78
CA SER A 146 9.65 -7.14 15.49
C SER A 146 9.73 -6.65 14.05
N PRO A 147 10.52 -5.60 13.75
CA PRO A 147 10.69 -5.15 12.38
C PRO A 147 11.47 -6.21 11.59
N TYR A 148 10.92 -6.68 10.47
CA TYR A 148 11.59 -7.66 9.60
C TYR A 148 12.13 -7.04 8.31
N ALA A 149 11.53 -5.97 7.81
CA ALA A 149 11.93 -5.31 6.58
C ALA A 149 11.57 -3.83 6.56
N THR A 150 12.27 -3.08 5.71
CA THR A 150 11.94 -1.69 5.37
C THR A 150 11.70 -1.58 3.87
N ALA A 151 10.86 -0.63 3.48
CA ALA A 151 10.62 -0.32 2.09
C ALA A 151 10.59 1.19 1.88
N VAL A 152 11.28 1.68 0.85
CA VAL A 152 11.13 3.06 0.38
C VAL A 152 10.32 3.00 -0.90
N GLN A 153 9.20 3.73 -0.94
CA GLN A 153 8.31 3.77 -2.08
C GLN A 153 8.24 5.19 -2.64
N VAL A 154 8.48 5.30 -3.95
CA VAL A 154 8.19 6.48 -4.74
C VAL A 154 6.94 6.18 -5.57
N ARG A 155 5.82 6.79 -5.20
CA ARG A 155 4.52 6.61 -5.84
C ARG A 155 4.23 7.77 -6.77
N LYS A 156 3.84 7.47 -8.00
CA LYS A 156 3.11 8.38 -8.88
C LYS A 156 1.68 7.94 -8.96
N GLN A 157 0.73 8.81 -8.59
CA GLN A 157 -0.68 8.44 -8.52
C GLN A 157 -1.54 9.40 -9.32
N ALA A 158 -2.46 8.82 -10.11
CA ALA A 158 -3.51 9.49 -10.86
C ALA A 158 -4.89 9.11 -10.31
N ARG A 159 -5.79 10.08 -10.20
CA ARG A 159 -7.22 9.82 -9.96
C ARG A 159 -7.93 9.57 -11.29
N LEU A 160 -8.74 8.51 -11.32
CA LEU A 160 -9.60 8.16 -12.44
C LEU A 160 -11.06 8.36 -12.02
N GLY A 161 -11.63 9.52 -12.37
CA GLY A 161 -12.94 9.92 -11.83
C GLY A 161 -12.89 10.20 -10.32
N THR A 162 -13.96 9.86 -9.61
CA THR A 162 -14.09 10.14 -8.16
C THR A 162 -13.66 8.98 -7.27
N ALA A 163 -13.82 7.74 -7.74
CA ALA A 163 -13.73 6.56 -6.88
C ALA A 163 -12.46 5.71 -7.11
N LEU A 164 -11.81 5.83 -8.27
CA LEU A 164 -10.66 5.01 -8.65
C LEU A 164 -9.35 5.80 -8.58
N ALA A 165 -8.29 5.11 -8.21
CA ALA A 165 -6.93 5.60 -8.34
C ALA A 165 -6.07 4.58 -9.09
N LEU A 166 -5.20 5.08 -9.97
CA LEU A 166 -4.15 4.32 -10.64
C LEU A 166 -2.81 4.82 -10.11
N SER A 167 -1.93 3.92 -9.72
CA SER A 167 -0.61 4.30 -9.23
C SER A 167 0.49 3.42 -9.81
N LEU A 168 1.66 4.04 -9.99
CA LEU A 168 2.90 3.35 -10.27
C LEU A 168 3.86 3.58 -9.10
N ASP A 169 4.28 2.50 -8.48
CA ASP A 169 5.17 2.50 -7.33
C ASP A 169 6.51 1.91 -7.71
N ARG A 170 7.58 2.66 -7.47
CA ARG A 170 8.92 2.08 -7.37
C ARG A 170 9.24 1.84 -5.91
N THR A 171 9.45 0.58 -5.56
CA THR A 171 9.67 0.13 -4.19
C THR A 171 11.04 -0.52 -4.07
N SER A 172 11.89 0.04 -3.21
CA SER A 172 13.17 -0.58 -2.82
C SER A 172 13.01 -1.21 -1.44
N ILE A 173 13.30 -2.50 -1.31
CA ILE A 173 13.15 -3.28 -0.07
C ILE A 173 14.54 -3.55 0.53
N SER A 174 14.71 -3.27 1.81
CA SER A 174 15.97 -3.44 2.54
C SER A 174 15.75 -4.13 3.89
N ARG A 175 16.85 -4.52 4.56
CA ARG A 175 16.77 -4.99 5.95
C ARG A 175 16.63 -3.79 6.89
N PRO A 176 16.03 -3.94 8.09
CA PRO A 176 15.88 -2.82 9.02
C PRO A 176 17.20 -2.15 9.43
N ALA A 177 18.26 -2.94 9.60
CA ALA A 177 19.59 -2.46 10.02
C ALA A 177 20.56 -2.18 8.85
N ASP A 178 20.17 -2.44 7.61
CA ASP A 178 21.02 -2.23 6.42
C ASP A 178 20.21 -1.51 5.34
N PRO A 179 20.48 -0.22 5.07
CA PRO A 179 19.72 0.55 4.10
C PRO A 179 19.92 0.08 2.66
N LYS A 180 20.93 -0.76 2.38
CA LYS A 180 21.18 -1.27 1.03
C LYS A 180 19.97 -2.09 0.54
N PRO A 181 19.39 -1.72 -0.63
CA PRO A 181 18.30 -2.50 -1.21
C PRO A 181 18.73 -3.94 -1.49
N LEU A 182 17.94 -4.89 -1.01
CA LEU A 182 17.98 -6.29 -1.42
C LEU A 182 17.29 -6.50 -2.76
N ASP A 183 16.25 -5.71 -3.01
CA ASP A 183 15.40 -5.84 -4.16
C ASP A 183 14.79 -4.48 -4.52
N GLU A 184 14.55 -4.27 -5.81
CA GLU A 184 13.82 -3.11 -6.33
C GLU A 184 12.74 -3.61 -7.28
N ARG A 185 11.51 -3.15 -7.06
CA ARG A 185 10.33 -3.59 -7.79
C ARG A 185 9.50 -2.41 -8.25
N THR A 186 8.83 -2.60 -9.38
CA THR A 186 7.87 -1.64 -9.90
C THR A 186 6.49 -2.25 -9.88
N TRP A 187 5.56 -1.61 -9.19
CA TRP A 187 4.17 -2.05 -9.08
C TRP A 187 3.27 -1.08 -9.81
N LEU A 188 2.38 -1.60 -10.65
CA LEU A 188 1.21 -0.88 -11.13
C LEU A 188 0.03 -1.31 -10.26
N GLU A 189 -0.74 -0.36 -9.74
CA GLU A 189 -1.89 -0.66 -8.88
C GLU A 189 -3.10 0.16 -9.34
N ILE A 190 -4.28 -0.47 -9.33
CA ILE A 190 -5.55 0.26 -9.32
C ILE A 190 -6.29 -0.06 -8.03
N GLU A 191 -6.83 0.96 -7.39
CA GLU A 191 -7.53 0.82 -6.12
C GLU A 191 -8.82 1.65 -6.09
N CYS A 192 -9.80 1.17 -5.34
CA CYS A 192 -10.93 1.97 -4.86
C CYS A 192 -11.26 1.63 -3.41
N ASN A 193 -11.72 2.64 -2.67
CA ASN A 193 -12.15 2.50 -1.27
C ASN A 193 -13.68 2.57 -1.11
N GLU A 194 -14.42 2.60 -2.23
CA GLU A 194 -15.87 2.68 -2.25
C GLU A 194 -16.47 1.33 -2.68
N PRO A 195 -17.31 0.67 -1.86
CA PRO A 195 -17.82 -0.68 -2.13
C PRO A 195 -19.01 -0.71 -3.11
N GLY A 196 -19.22 0.36 -3.90
CA GLY A 196 -20.35 0.46 -4.81
C GLY A 196 -20.30 -0.60 -5.91
N ARG A 197 -21.41 -1.32 -6.17
CA ARG A 197 -21.47 -2.34 -7.24
C ARG A 197 -21.05 -1.80 -8.61
N GLY A 198 -21.36 -0.54 -8.91
CA GLY A 198 -20.92 0.15 -10.12
C GLY A 198 -19.39 0.31 -10.12
N THR A 199 -18.84 0.90 -9.07
CA THR A 199 -17.40 1.11 -8.87
C THR A 199 -16.59 -0.18 -8.97
N LEU A 200 -17.05 -1.27 -8.35
CA LEU A 200 -16.34 -2.56 -8.40
C LEU A 200 -16.37 -3.20 -9.79
N ARG A 201 -17.44 -2.98 -10.56
CA ARG A 201 -17.49 -3.40 -11.96
C ARG A 201 -16.52 -2.58 -12.80
N GLU A 202 -16.52 -1.26 -12.64
CA GLU A 202 -15.59 -0.37 -13.33
C GLU A 202 -14.13 -0.71 -13.02
N LEU A 203 -13.82 -1.01 -11.75
CA LEU A 203 -12.51 -1.48 -11.33
C LEU A 203 -12.11 -2.77 -12.06
N GLY A 204 -13.02 -3.75 -12.16
CA GLY A 204 -12.79 -5.00 -12.88
C GLY A 204 -12.60 -4.82 -14.40
N ASP A 205 -13.44 -3.99 -15.02
CA ASP A 205 -13.33 -3.67 -16.45
C ASP A 205 -12.00 -2.97 -16.76
N LEU A 206 -11.55 -2.06 -15.88
CA LEU A 206 -10.24 -1.42 -15.98
C LEU A 206 -9.10 -2.42 -15.76
N ALA A 207 -9.20 -3.31 -14.78
CA ALA A 207 -8.22 -4.36 -14.53
C ALA A 207 -8.02 -5.26 -15.76
N GLY A 208 -9.10 -5.60 -16.45
CA GLY A 208 -9.05 -6.38 -17.69
C GLY A 208 -8.27 -5.67 -18.80
N LYS A 209 -8.51 -4.37 -19.00
CA LYS A 209 -7.77 -3.55 -19.99
C LYS A 209 -6.29 -3.43 -19.64
N ILE A 210 -5.96 -3.19 -18.37
CA ILE A 210 -4.57 -3.10 -17.91
C ILE A 210 -3.88 -4.45 -18.07
N THR A 211 -4.53 -5.55 -17.67
CA THR A 211 -4.01 -6.92 -17.84
C THR A 211 -3.68 -7.21 -19.30
N ALA A 212 -4.56 -6.82 -20.24
CA ALA A 212 -4.30 -6.96 -21.67
C ALA A 212 -3.12 -6.11 -22.16
N ALA A 213 -2.98 -4.87 -21.65
CA ALA A 213 -1.90 -3.97 -22.02
C ALA A 213 -0.53 -4.38 -21.45
N VAL A 214 -0.51 -4.84 -20.19
CA VAL A 214 0.72 -5.29 -19.51
C VAL A 214 1.10 -6.71 -19.94
N GLY A 215 0.15 -7.52 -20.41
CA GLY A 215 0.37 -8.88 -20.91
C GLY A 215 0.56 -9.92 -19.80
N LYS A 216 0.18 -9.60 -18.55
CA LYS A 216 0.26 -10.53 -17.41
C LYS A 216 -0.90 -10.34 -16.45
N ALA A 217 -1.26 -11.43 -15.78
CA ALA A 217 -2.27 -11.44 -14.74
C ALA A 217 -1.86 -10.59 -13.52
N PRO A 218 -2.83 -10.11 -12.72
CA PRO A 218 -2.56 -9.47 -11.44
C PRO A 218 -1.73 -10.35 -10.50
N HIS A 219 -0.92 -9.73 -9.67
CA HIS A 219 -0.01 -10.36 -8.73
C HIS A 219 -0.65 -10.56 -7.35
N GLU A 220 -0.63 -11.78 -6.83
CA GLU A 220 -1.37 -12.17 -5.62
C GLU A 220 -0.55 -12.10 -4.30
N LEU A 221 0.69 -11.60 -4.37
CA LEU A 221 1.43 -11.20 -3.17
C LEU A 221 1.39 -9.70 -2.98
N THR A 222 1.14 -9.29 -1.75
CA THR A 222 1.25 -7.92 -1.28
C THR A 222 2.71 -7.48 -1.12
N LYS A 223 2.96 -6.17 -1.08
CA LYS A 223 4.31 -5.65 -0.83
C LYS A 223 4.91 -6.17 0.50
N PRO A 224 4.16 -6.19 1.64
CA PRO A 224 4.67 -6.80 2.88
C PRO A 224 4.97 -8.30 2.76
N GLU A 225 4.13 -9.08 2.08
CA GLU A 225 4.36 -10.51 1.84
C GLU A 225 5.58 -10.76 0.94
N MET A 226 5.77 -9.93 -0.09
CA MET A 226 6.98 -9.97 -0.92
C MET A 226 8.23 -9.68 -0.07
N ALA A 227 8.18 -8.65 0.79
CA ALA A 227 9.27 -8.36 1.71
C ALA A 227 9.51 -9.51 2.70
N ALA A 228 8.45 -10.15 3.21
CA ALA A 228 8.57 -11.29 4.12
C ALA A 228 9.27 -12.48 3.44
N ARG A 229 8.96 -12.76 2.17
CA ARG A 229 9.66 -13.80 1.38
C ARG A 229 11.15 -13.51 1.23
N LEU A 230 11.52 -12.26 0.98
CA LEU A 230 12.93 -11.84 0.92
C LEU A 230 13.66 -12.01 2.26
N MET A 231 12.91 -12.08 3.37
CA MET A 231 13.44 -12.26 4.73
C MET A 231 13.29 -13.70 5.25
N GLY A 232 12.78 -14.64 4.44
CA GLY A 232 12.76 -16.06 4.76
C GLY A 232 11.39 -16.65 5.11
N TRP A 233 10.29 -15.90 4.96
CA TRP A 233 8.96 -16.51 4.98
C TRP A 233 8.76 -17.40 3.74
N ASP A 234 8.26 -18.61 3.93
CA ASP A 234 8.11 -19.62 2.87
C ASP A 234 6.88 -19.39 1.96
N GLY A 235 6.00 -18.47 2.35
CA GLY A 235 4.78 -18.14 1.61
C GLY A 235 3.57 -19.02 1.94
N THR A 236 3.63 -19.81 3.02
CA THR A 236 2.48 -20.57 3.52
C THR A 236 1.46 -19.65 4.18
N ARG A 237 0.20 -19.77 3.76
CA ARG A 237 -0.99 -19.11 4.33
C ARG A 237 -1.91 -20.17 4.93
#